data_AF-A0A6N2DW77-F1
#
_entry.id   AF-A0A6N2DW77-F1
#
_cell.length_a   1.000
_cell.length_b   1.000
_cell.length_c   1.000
_cell.angle_alpha   90.00
_cell.angle_beta   90.00
_cell.angle_gamma   90.00
#
_symmetry.space_group_name_H-M   'P 1'
#
loop_
_entity.id
_entity.type
_entity.pdbx_description
1 polymer ?
#
loop_
_entity_poly.entity_id
_entity_poly.type
_entity_poly.pdbx_seq_one_letter_code
_entity_poly.pdbx_strand_id
1 'polypeptide(L)'
;MQKACWQWHTVRRAGFALLMLVASATAAPAWAQEAPLAAVGVVTAAMQNITPSVRYTGRAEAVDRVELRARVQGYLEQRLFEEGGKVAAGDLLFVIEKAPFEAILAQRQAQVKVAGADVETAAAQLARGEQLLRNNNIPAAEVDERRARLLLDQAKVAEAEAAVRSAEIDLSYTEIRAPISGRISRSAFSVGAVIGPDSGTLATIVSEDPIYVSFPVSQAVLTRMRQDAQARGGPEDVVVRAELPTGEAYAHPGTIAFAEVEVQPGTDTL
;
A
#
# COMPACT_ATOMS: atom_id res chain seq x y z
N MET A 1 8.71 6.96 34.86
CA MET A 1 9.01 6.34 36.17
C MET A 1 8.75 7.36 37.29
N GLN A 2 7.56 7.33 37.90
CA GLN A 2 7.22 8.11 39.09
C GLN A 2 6.47 7.18 40.04
N LYS A 3 6.99 7.06 41.27
CA LYS A 3 6.43 6.21 42.33
C LYS A 3 5.49 7.07 43.18
N ALA A 4 4.21 6.71 43.25
CA ALA A 4 3.30 7.24 44.25
C ALA A 4 3.38 6.35 45.49
N CYS A 5 3.81 6.92 46.61
CA CYS A 5 3.82 6.26 47.91
C CYS A 5 2.55 6.66 48.68
N TRP A 6 1.75 5.68 49.08
CA TRP A 6 0.64 5.83 50.00
C TRP A 6 1.16 5.72 51.43
N GLN A 7 0.80 6.68 52.30
CA GLN A 7 0.98 6.54 53.74
C GLN A 7 -0.27 7.00 54.48
N TRP A 8 -0.95 6.00 55.06
CA TRP A 8 -1.90 6.15 56.14
C TRP A 8 -1.13 6.35 57.44
N HIS A 9 -1.51 7.31 58.27
CA HIS A 9 -1.33 7.16 59.71
C HIS A 9 -2.44 7.84 60.53
N THR A 10 -2.82 7.07 61.53
CA THR A 10 -3.83 7.14 62.58
C THR A 10 -3.58 8.18 63.69
N VAL A 11 -4.68 8.76 64.19
CA VAL A 11 -5.09 8.95 65.61
C VAL A 11 -4.14 9.67 66.59
N ARG A 12 -4.62 10.77 67.23
CA ARG A 12 -4.62 10.92 68.70
C ARG A 12 -5.51 12.05 69.23
N ARG A 13 -6.08 11.77 70.42
CA ARG A 13 -7.06 12.52 71.23
C ARG A 13 -6.38 13.57 72.17
N ALA A 14 -7.23 14.48 72.68
CA ALA A 14 -7.34 14.97 74.08
C ALA A 14 -7.02 16.45 74.39
N GLY A 15 -7.88 17.05 75.25
CA GLY A 15 -7.72 18.36 75.96
C GLY A 15 -8.80 19.38 75.57
N PHE A 16 -9.96 19.61 76.24
CA PHE A 16 -10.41 19.85 77.63
C PHE A 16 -10.47 21.35 78.06
N ALA A 17 -11.60 21.71 78.72
CA ALA A 17 -12.01 22.95 79.43
C ALA A 17 -12.57 24.12 78.56
N LEU A 18 -13.84 24.57 78.61
CA LEU A 18 -14.91 24.80 79.63
C LEU A 18 -14.75 26.06 80.50
N LEU A 19 -15.65 27.06 80.32
CA LEU A 19 -16.51 27.71 81.36
C LEU A 19 -17.47 28.72 80.68
N MET A 20 -18.79 28.50 80.69
CA MET A 20 -19.83 28.96 81.65
C MET A 20 -20.46 30.32 81.32
N LEU A 21 -21.75 30.32 80.96
CA LEU A 21 -22.72 31.28 81.48
C LEU A 21 -24.13 30.66 81.54
N VAL A 22 -24.80 30.98 82.64
CA VAL A 22 -26.04 30.45 83.22
C VAL A 22 -27.29 31.02 82.54
N ALA A 23 -28.32 30.19 82.35
CA ALA A 23 -29.72 30.62 82.41
C ALA A 23 -30.65 29.42 82.70
N SER A 24 -31.39 29.53 83.80
CA SER A 24 -32.28 28.53 84.39
C SER A 24 -33.72 28.72 83.89
N ALA A 25 -34.42 27.67 83.47
CA ALA A 25 -35.90 27.62 83.47
C ALA A 25 -36.47 26.19 83.25
N THR A 26 -37.15 25.69 84.28
CA THR A 26 -38.40 24.87 84.27
C THR A 26 -38.51 23.57 83.46
N ALA A 27 -38.83 22.48 84.18
CA ALA A 27 -39.12 21.14 83.68
C ALA A 27 -40.54 21.00 83.08
N ALA A 28 -40.63 20.21 82.00
CA ALA A 28 -41.82 19.46 81.58
C ALA A 28 -41.37 18.13 80.94
N PRO A 29 -42.08 17.00 81.13
CA PRO A 29 -41.71 15.73 80.51
C PRO A 29 -42.07 15.78 79.02
N ALA A 30 -41.07 15.83 78.14
CA ALA A 30 -41.28 15.72 76.71
C ALA A 30 -41.32 14.25 76.32
N TRP A 31 -42.46 13.81 75.77
CA TRP A 31 -42.59 12.55 75.05
C TRP A 31 -41.45 12.40 74.04
N ALA A 32 -40.81 11.23 74.01
CA ALA A 32 -39.83 10.91 72.99
C ALA A 32 -40.53 10.91 71.62
N GLN A 33 -40.34 11.98 70.87
CA GLN A 33 -40.82 12.07 69.50
C GLN A 33 -39.89 11.22 68.64
N GLU A 34 -40.39 10.07 68.19
CA GLU A 34 -39.70 9.22 67.23
C GLU A 34 -39.41 10.05 65.98
N ALA A 35 -38.13 10.36 65.75
CA ALA A 35 -37.73 11.20 64.63
C ALA A 35 -38.18 10.52 63.33
N PRO A 36 -38.88 11.21 62.41
CA PRO A 36 -39.31 10.60 61.16
C PRO A 36 -38.08 10.10 60.41
N LEU A 37 -38.09 8.81 60.04
CA LEU A 37 -37.02 8.18 59.27
C LEU A 37 -36.71 9.05 58.05
N ALA A 38 -35.44 9.41 57.88
CA ALA A 38 -35.00 10.20 56.73
C ALA A 38 -35.37 9.46 55.44
N ALA A 39 -36.23 10.05 54.62
CA ALA A 39 -36.61 9.49 53.33
C ALA A 39 -35.37 9.46 52.41
N VAL A 40 -34.88 8.26 52.13
CA VAL A 40 -33.78 8.04 51.18
C VAL A 40 -34.36 7.62 49.84
N GLY A 41 -34.03 8.38 48.79
CA GLY A 41 -34.37 7.99 47.42
C GLY A 41 -33.56 6.77 47.02
N VAL A 42 -34.24 5.68 46.68
CA VAL A 42 -33.62 4.49 46.09
C VAL A 42 -34.01 4.40 44.62
N VAL A 43 -33.05 4.02 43.78
CA VAL A 43 -33.27 3.72 42.36
C VAL A 43 -32.88 2.26 42.14
N THR A 44 -33.76 1.48 41.52
CA THR A 44 -33.52 0.07 41.21
C THR A 44 -32.65 -0.05 39.97
N ALA A 45 -31.50 -0.70 40.07
CA ALA A 45 -30.64 -1.00 38.93
C ALA A 45 -31.24 -2.17 38.12
N ALA A 46 -31.56 -1.92 36.85
CA ALA A 46 -31.93 -2.97 35.90
C ALA A 46 -30.68 -3.42 35.12
N MET A 47 -30.49 -4.73 34.97
CA MET A 47 -29.44 -5.26 34.10
C MET A 47 -29.91 -5.18 32.64
N GLN A 48 -29.11 -4.53 31.80
CA GLN A 48 -29.35 -4.43 30.37
C GLN A 48 -28.09 -4.88 29.64
N ASN A 49 -28.26 -5.67 28.58
CA ASN A 49 -27.16 -6.05 27.71
C ASN A 49 -26.72 -4.82 26.91
N ILE A 50 -25.55 -4.29 27.26
CA ILE A 50 -24.87 -3.25 26.49
C ILE A 50 -23.79 -3.90 25.65
N THR A 51 -23.75 -3.57 24.37
CA THR A 51 -22.60 -3.89 23.52
C THR A 51 -21.60 -2.74 23.67
N PRO A 52 -20.45 -2.94 24.32
CA PRO A 52 -19.44 -1.90 24.44
C PRO A 52 -18.93 -1.55 23.03
N SER A 53 -19.18 -0.32 22.58
CA SER A 53 -18.62 0.23 21.35
C SER A 53 -17.50 1.19 21.68
N VAL A 54 -16.38 1.09 20.98
CA VAL A 54 -15.29 2.06 21.05
C VAL A 54 -15.22 2.82 19.73
N ARG A 55 -15.11 4.14 19.81
CA ARG A 55 -14.97 5.00 18.63
C ARG A 55 -13.54 5.49 18.53
N TYR A 56 -12.95 5.34 17.36
CA TYR A 56 -11.62 5.85 17.01
C TYR A 56 -11.73 6.85 15.87
N THR A 57 -10.82 7.81 15.84
CA THR A 57 -10.64 8.69 14.68
C THR A 57 -9.74 7.97 13.69
N GLY A 58 -10.30 7.59 12.54
CA GLY A 58 -9.55 6.97 11.46
C GLY A 58 -9.18 7.97 10.36
N ARG A 59 -8.13 7.64 9.60
CA ARG A 59 -7.73 8.32 8.37
C ARG A 59 -8.00 7.39 7.18
N ALA A 60 -8.71 7.91 6.19
CA ALA A 60 -8.92 7.19 4.93
C ALA A 60 -7.65 7.25 4.07
N GLU A 61 -7.19 6.10 3.61
CA GLU A 61 -5.98 5.93 2.83
C GLU A 61 -6.25 5.02 1.63
N ALA A 62 -5.70 5.38 0.47
CA ALA A 62 -5.81 4.56 -0.72
C ALA A 62 -4.99 3.28 -0.58
N VAL A 63 -5.53 2.17 -1.06
CA VAL A 63 -4.86 0.87 -1.03
C VAL A 63 -3.61 0.90 -1.90
N ASP A 64 -3.77 1.34 -3.14
CA ASP A 64 -2.69 1.44 -4.11
C ASP A 64 -2.46 2.88 -4.54
N ARG A 65 -1.19 3.28 -4.58
CA ARG A 65 -0.72 4.55 -5.13
C ARG A 65 0.46 4.28 -6.05
N VAL A 66 0.32 4.64 -7.33
CA VAL A 66 1.37 4.40 -8.33
C VAL A 66 1.78 5.71 -9.00
N GLU A 67 3.07 5.99 -8.97
CA GLU A 67 3.69 7.09 -9.70
C GLU A 67 4.08 6.63 -11.10
N LEU A 68 3.51 7.27 -12.12
CA LEU A 68 3.85 7.00 -13.51
C LEU A 68 5.15 7.72 -13.86
N ARG A 69 6.11 6.98 -14.42
CA ARG A 69 7.41 7.50 -14.85
C ARG A 69 7.73 7.01 -16.26
N ALA A 70 8.44 7.84 -17.03
CA ALA A 70 8.92 7.45 -18.34
C ALA A 70 10.09 6.46 -18.17
N ARG A 71 10.10 5.38 -18.97
CA ARG A 71 11.21 4.41 -18.98
C ARG A 71 12.18 4.66 -20.12
N VAL A 72 11.75 5.40 -21.14
CA VAL A 72 12.54 5.81 -22.29
C VAL A 72 12.49 7.32 -22.45
N GLN A 73 13.52 7.88 -23.08
CA GLN A 73 13.60 9.31 -23.32
C GLN A 73 12.97 9.68 -24.66
N GLY A 74 12.15 10.72 -24.69
CA GLY A 74 11.56 11.25 -25.92
C GLY A 74 10.62 12.43 -25.68
N TYR A 75 10.05 12.96 -26.76
CA TYR A 75 9.04 14.02 -26.68
C TYR A 75 7.68 13.44 -26.31
N LEU A 76 6.99 14.08 -25.36
CA LEU A 76 5.61 13.76 -25.02
C LEU A 76 4.69 14.19 -26.16
N GLU A 77 4.21 13.25 -26.95
CA GLU A 77 3.38 13.50 -28.13
C GLU A 77 1.92 13.75 -27.76
N GLN A 78 1.36 12.94 -26.86
CA GLN A 78 -0.06 13.00 -26.51
C GLN A 78 -0.30 12.70 -25.03
N ARG A 79 -1.35 13.34 -24.48
CA ARG A 79 -1.96 13.03 -23.18
C ARG A 79 -3.42 12.65 -23.41
N LEU A 80 -3.78 11.43 -23.04
CA LEU A 80 -5.05 10.78 -23.40
C LEU A 80 -5.98 10.55 -22.19
N PHE A 81 -5.86 11.39 -21.16
CA PHE A 81 -6.76 11.37 -20.00
C PHE A 81 -7.13 12.78 -19.59
N GLU A 82 -8.26 12.93 -18.90
CA GLU A 82 -8.65 14.17 -18.23
C GLU A 82 -8.02 14.23 -16.83
N GLU A 83 -7.40 15.36 -16.50
CA GLU A 83 -6.75 15.53 -15.19
C GLU A 83 -7.78 15.46 -14.06
N GLY A 84 -7.49 14.65 -13.03
CA GLY A 84 -8.46 14.37 -11.97
C GLY A 84 -9.56 13.40 -12.38
N GLY A 85 -9.55 12.88 -13.61
CA GLY A 85 -10.49 11.90 -14.12
C GLY A 85 -10.26 10.49 -13.57
N LYS A 86 -11.22 9.60 -13.83
CA LYS A 86 -11.09 8.17 -13.56
C LYS A 86 -10.42 7.48 -14.74
N VAL A 87 -9.54 6.53 -14.44
CA VAL A 87 -8.84 5.70 -15.43
C VAL A 87 -8.95 4.24 -15.01
N ALA A 88 -9.07 3.34 -15.99
CA ALA A 88 -9.04 1.90 -15.79
C ALA A 88 -7.64 1.35 -16.01
N ALA A 89 -7.33 0.22 -15.37
CA ALA A 89 -6.10 -0.51 -15.64
C ALA A 89 -5.99 -0.88 -17.13
N GLY A 90 -4.85 -0.58 -17.74
CA GLY A 90 -4.57 -0.80 -19.16
C GLY A 90 -4.85 0.41 -20.07
N ASP A 91 -5.54 1.44 -19.57
CA ASP A 91 -5.81 2.66 -20.35
C ASP A 91 -4.51 3.33 -20.78
N LEU A 92 -4.48 3.80 -22.03
CA LEU A 92 -3.34 4.55 -22.56
C LEU A 92 -3.41 5.99 -22.07
N LEU A 93 -2.39 6.44 -21.34
CA LEU A 93 -2.39 7.74 -20.67
C LEU A 93 -1.49 8.76 -21.36
N PHE A 94 -0.28 8.33 -21.71
CA PHE A 94 0.68 9.16 -22.41
C PHE A 94 1.28 8.40 -23.58
N VAL A 95 1.58 9.14 -24.66
CA VAL A 95 2.30 8.64 -25.82
C VAL A 95 3.55 9.49 -26.00
N ILE A 96 4.70 8.81 -26.02
CA ILE A 96 5.98 9.39 -26.43
C ILE A 96 6.11 9.19 -27.94
N GLU A 97 6.74 10.16 -28.61
CA GLU A 97 7.02 10.10 -30.04
C GLU A 97 7.66 8.74 -30.44
N LYS A 98 6.97 7.99 -31.29
CA LYS A 98 7.34 6.62 -31.65
C LYS A 98 8.32 6.52 -32.80
N ALA A 99 8.34 7.51 -33.69
CA ALA A 99 9.09 7.44 -34.95
C ALA A 99 10.58 7.10 -34.77
N PRO A 100 11.32 7.64 -33.78
CA PRO A 100 12.70 7.24 -33.55
C PRO A 100 12.85 5.77 -33.15
N PHE A 101 11.94 5.25 -32.32
CA PHE A 101 11.96 3.87 -31.84
C PHE A 101 11.55 2.88 -32.94
N GLU A 102 10.56 3.22 -33.75
CA GLU A 102 10.16 2.42 -34.92
C GLU A 102 11.28 2.31 -35.95
N ALA A 103 12.01 3.41 -36.19
CA ALA A 103 13.17 3.40 -37.08
C ALA A 103 14.29 2.48 -36.56
N ILE A 104 14.58 2.52 -35.26
CA ILE A 104 15.56 1.62 -34.63
C ILE A 104 15.10 0.17 -34.74
N LEU A 105 13.82 -0.13 -34.44
CA LEU A 105 13.27 -1.48 -34.57
C LEU A 105 13.41 -2.01 -36.00
N ALA A 106 13.04 -1.20 -37.00
CA ALA A 106 13.19 -1.56 -38.41
C ALA A 106 14.66 -1.83 -38.79
N GLN A 107 15.60 -1.03 -38.26
CA GLN A 107 17.03 -1.26 -38.44
C GLN A 107 17.48 -2.60 -37.84
N ARG A 108 17.06 -2.94 -36.62
CA ARG A 108 17.40 -4.22 -35.96
C ARG A 108 16.81 -5.41 -36.70
N GLN A 109 15.57 -5.29 -37.19
CA GLN A 109 14.94 -6.33 -38.00
C GLN A 109 15.70 -6.58 -39.32
N ALA A 110 16.24 -5.52 -39.94
CA ALA A 110 17.10 -5.67 -41.12
C ALA A 110 18.42 -6.39 -40.77
N GLN A 111 19.00 -6.14 -39.59
CA GLN A 111 20.22 -6.85 -39.14
C GLN A 111 19.99 -8.35 -38.96
N VAL A 112 18.82 -8.77 -38.46
CA VAL A 112 18.43 -10.20 -38.41
C VAL A 112 18.41 -10.82 -39.81
N LYS A 113 17.86 -10.11 -40.80
CA LYS A 113 17.82 -10.60 -42.19
C LYS A 113 19.21 -10.75 -42.79
N VAL A 114 20.12 -9.80 -42.53
CA VAL A 114 21.51 -9.88 -42.97
C VAL A 114 22.21 -11.08 -42.33
N ALA A 115 22.11 -11.24 -41.00
CA ALA A 115 22.70 -12.38 -40.30
C ALA A 115 22.12 -13.72 -40.78
N GLY A 116 20.81 -13.77 -41.08
CA GLY A 116 20.17 -14.95 -41.65
C GLY A 116 20.75 -15.33 -43.03
N ALA A 117 20.98 -14.35 -43.89
CA ALA A 117 21.62 -14.57 -45.20
C ALA A 117 23.07 -15.07 -45.07
N ASP A 118 23.80 -14.60 -44.06
CA ASP A 118 25.15 -15.09 -43.75
C ASP A 118 25.12 -16.57 -43.32
N VAL A 119 24.14 -16.97 -42.50
CA VAL A 119 23.93 -18.37 -42.11
C VAL A 119 23.63 -19.25 -43.32
N GLU A 120 22.73 -18.82 -44.22
CA GLU A 120 22.42 -19.57 -45.45
C GLU A 120 23.67 -19.75 -46.32
N THR A 121 24.48 -18.70 -46.44
CA THR A 121 25.74 -18.73 -47.19
C THR A 121 26.74 -19.69 -46.55
N ALA A 122 26.94 -19.61 -45.23
CA ALA A 122 27.84 -20.48 -44.49
C ALA A 122 27.39 -21.96 -44.54
N ALA A 123 26.08 -22.21 -44.44
CA ALA A 123 25.51 -23.55 -44.55
C ALA A 123 25.74 -24.16 -45.93
N ALA A 124 25.52 -23.39 -47.00
CA ALA A 124 25.79 -23.84 -48.37
C ALA A 124 27.29 -24.11 -48.60
N GLN A 125 28.17 -23.28 -48.03
CA GLN A 125 29.63 -23.48 -48.09
C GLN A 125 30.07 -24.74 -47.33
N LEU A 126 29.50 -25.01 -46.16
CA LEU A 126 29.78 -26.22 -45.39
C LEU A 126 29.31 -27.47 -46.15
N ALA A 127 28.07 -27.46 -46.67
CA ALA A 127 27.53 -28.58 -47.45
C ALA A 127 28.39 -28.92 -48.68
N ARG A 128 28.87 -27.89 -49.40
CA ARG A 128 29.85 -28.07 -50.50
C ARG A 128 31.17 -28.63 -49.99
N GLY A 129 31.72 -28.09 -48.89
CA GLY A 129 32.96 -28.58 -48.29
C GLY A 129 32.88 -30.06 -47.90
N GLU A 130 31.79 -30.47 -47.24
CA GLU A 130 31.57 -31.87 -46.87
C GLU A 130 31.50 -32.80 -48.09
N GLN A 131 30.91 -32.35 -49.20
CA GLN A 131 30.93 -33.11 -50.46
C GLN A 131 32.33 -33.25 -51.05
N LEU A 132 33.14 -32.18 -51.02
CA LEU A 132 34.51 -32.20 -51.52
C LEU A 132 35.42 -33.07 -50.64
N LEU A 133 35.23 -33.06 -49.32
CA LEU A 133 35.97 -33.92 -48.39
C LEU A 133 35.69 -35.41 -48.65
N ARG A 134 34.44 -35.79 -48.92
CA ARG A 134 34.08 -37.18 -49.30
C ARG A 134 34.82 -37.66 -50.55
N ASN A 135 35.14 -36.74 -51.45
CA ASN A 135 35.90 -37.02 -52.67
C ASN A 135 37.42 -36.82 -52.49
N ASN A 136 37.91 -36.57 -51.27
CA ASN A 136 39.31 -36.25 -50.94
C ASN A 136 39.87 -35.00 -51.66
N ASN A 137 39.01 -34.04 -52.02
CA ASN A 137 39.41 -32.84 -52.76
C ASN A 137 39.86 -31.67 -51.86
N ILE A 138 39.56 -31.70 -50.55
CA ILE A 138 39.98 -30.69 -49.58
C ILE A 138 40.38 -31.33 -48.23
N PRO A 139 41.22 -30.67 -47.41
CA PRO A 139 41.57 -31.15 -46.08
C PRO A 139 40.40 -31.10 -45.09
N ALA A 140 40.37 -32.03 -44.12
CA ALA A 140 39.36 -32.04 -43.05
C ALA A 140 39.31 -30.73 -42.25
N ALA A 141 40.47 -30.11 -42.00
CA ALA A 141 40.58 -28.84 -41.29
C ALA A 141 39.80 -27.70 -41.96
N GLU A 142 39.67 -27.71 -43.29
CA GLU A 142 38.90 -26.69 -44.02
C GLU A 142 37.38 -26.87 -43.81
N VAL A 143 36.91 -28.12 -43.70
CA VAL A 143 35.50 -28.40 -43.35
C VAL A 143 35.21 -27.99 -41.91
N ASP A 144 36.14 -28.25 -40.99
CA ASP A 144 36.02 -27.83 -39.59
C ASP A 144 35.96 -26.31 -39.46
N GLU A 145 36.76 -25.56 -40.23
CA GLU A 145 36.69 -24.10 -40.29
C GLU A 145 35.32 -23.61 -40.80
N ARG A 146 34.78 -24.22 -41.87
CA ARG A 146 33.44 -23.90 -42.40
C ARG A 146 32.34 -24.20 -41.40
N ARG A 147 32.47 -25.29 -40.64
CA ARG A 147 31.53 -25.64 -39.57
C ARG A 147 31.59 -24.62 -38.43
N ALA A 148 32.79 -24.24 -38.00
CA ALA A 148 32.97 -23.19 -37.01
C ALA A 148 32.38 -21.86 -37.49
N ARG A 149 32.54 -21.53 -38.78
CA ARG A 149 31.96 -20.33 -39.39
C ARG A 149 30.43 -20.35 -39.37
N LEU A 150 29.80 -21.48 -39.71
CA LEU A 150 28.35 -21.64 -39.62
C LEU A 150 27.85 -21.41 -38.18
N LEU A 151 28.50 -22.01 -37.19
CA LEU A 151 28.15 -21.83 -35.78
C LEU A 151 28.28 -20.37 -35.34
N LEU A 152 29.34 -19.68 -35.79
CA LEU A 152 29.54 -18.26 -35.52
C LEU A 152 28.46 -17.38 -36.15
N ASP A 153 28.08 -17.63 -37.41
CA ASP A 153 27.04 -16.86 -38.07
C ASP A 153 25.64 -17.16 -37.47
N GLN A 154 25.40 -18.39 -36.99
CA GLN A 154 24.19 -18.73 -36.22
C GLN A 154 24.13 -17.96 -34.89
N ALA A 155 25.26 -17.83 -34.19
CA ALA A 155 25.33 -17.00 -32.98
C ALA A 155 25.02 -15.53 -33.27
N LYS A 156 25.45 -14.98 -34.41
CA LYS A 156 25.12 -13.60 -34.82
C LYS A 156 23.63 -13.40 -35.08
N VAL A 157 22.93 -14.41 -35.61
CA VAL A 157 21.46 -14.35 -35.75
C VAL A 157 20.82 -14.21 -34.37
N ALA A 158 21.22 -15.05 -33.40
CA ALA A 158 20.70 -14.98 -32.04
C ALA A 158 20.99 -13.63 -31.36
N GLU A 159 22.17 -13.05 -31.60
CA GLU A 159 22.54 -11.70 -31.16
C GLU A 159 21.64 -10.62 -31.77
N ALA A 160 21.43 -10.66 -33.09
CA ALA A 160 20.59 -9.71 -33.80
C ALA A 160 19.11 -9.82 -33.36
N GLU A 161 18.61 -11.03 -33.11
CA GLU A 161 17.26 -11.24 -32.58
C GLU A 161 17.11 -10.68 -31.16
N ALA A 162 18.14 -10.80 -30.32
CA ALA A 162 18.14 -10.17 -29.00
C ALA A 162 18.08 -8.64 -29.10
N ALA A 163 18.78 -8.05 -30.07
CA ALA A 163 18.72 -6.61 -30.33
C ALA A 163 17.33 -6.16 -30.82
N VAL A 164 16.63 -6.97 -31.63
CA VAL A 164 15.23 -6.71 -32.01
C VAL A 164 14.34 -6.69 -30.77
N ARG A 165 14.42 -7.71 -29.90
CA ARG A 165 13.61 -7.76 -28.67
C ARG A 165 13.84 -6.55 -27.77
N SER A 166 15.08 -6.06 -27.66
CA SER A 166 15.37 -4.83 -26.92
C SER A 166 14.65 -3.62 -27.53
N ALA A 167 14.73 -3.46 -28.85
CA ALA A 167 14.07 -2.35 -29.54
C ALA A 167 12.53 -2.43 -29.46
N GLU A 168 11.95 -3.63 -29.44
CA GLU A 168 10.51 -3.84 -29.22
C GLU A 168 10.08 -3.42 -27.80
N ILE A 169 10.89 -3.76 -26.80
CA ILE A 169 10.67 -3.35 -25.40
C ILE A 169 10.73 -1.81 -25.30
N ASP A 170 11.74 -1.18 -25.89
CA ASP A 170 11.88 0.27 -25.89
C ASP A 170 10.69 0.96 -26.59
N LEU A 171 10.26 0.42 -27.74
CA LEU A 171 9.06 0.89 -28.42
C LEU A 171 7.80 0.71 -27.56
N SER A 172 7.67 -0.40 -26.83
CA SER A 172 6.52 -0.61 -25.93
C SER A 172 6.45 0.42 -24.81
N TYR A 173 7.61 0.92 -24.35
CA TYR A 173 7.69 1.95 -23.31
C TYR A 173 7.35 3.36 -23.80
N THR A 174 7.18 3.56 -25.12
CA THR A 174 6.62 4.81 -25.65
C THR A 174 5.15 4.99 -25.28
N GLU A 175 4.44 3.89 -25.01
CA GLU A 175 3.06 3.89 -24.54
C GLU A 175 3.00 3.71 -23.02
N ILE A 176 2.66 4.76 -22.30
CA ILE A 176 2.54 4.70 -20.84
C ILE A 176 1.08 4.43 -20.51
N ARG A 177 0.82 3.23 -19.98
CA ARG A 177 -0.51 2.75 -19.60
C ARG A 177 -0.72 2.75 -18.09
N ALA A 178 -1.98 2.82 -17.68
CA ALA A 178 -2.37 2.73 -16.27
C ALA A 178 -2.11 1.31 -15.72
N PRO A 179 -1.28 1.12 -14.68
CA PRO A 179 -1.08 -0.21 -14.08
C PRO A 179 -2.22 -0.62 -13.15
N ILE A 180 -2.97 0.35 -12.61
CA ILE A 180 -4.10 0.16 -11.72
C ILE A 180 -5.27 1.05 -12.15
N SER A 181 -6.49 0.66 -11.80
CA SER A 181 -7.66 1.52 -11.92
C SER A 181 -7.71 2.52 -10.76
N GLY A 182 -8.16 3.74 -11.01
CA GLY A 182 -8.26 4.76 -9.96
C GLY A 182 -8.48 6.15 -10.50
N ARG A 183 -8.17 7.16 -9.67
CA ARG A 183 -8.16 8.56 -10.07
C ARG A 183 -6.74 9.01 -10.39
N ILE A 184 -6.57 9.63 -11.55
CA ILE A 184 -5.28 10.17 -11.98
C ILE A 184 -5.13 11.64 -11.57
N SER A 185 -3.93 12.02 -11.14
CA SER A 185 -3.59 13.41 -10.85
C SER A 185 -3.49 14.26 -12.13
N ARG A 186 -3.22 15.55 -11.96
CA ARG A 186 -2.74 16.39 -13.07
C ARG A 186 -1.43 15.86 -13.65
N SER A 187 -1.15 16.21 -14.89
CA SER A 187 0.14 15.98 -15.51
C SER A 187 1.18 16.96 -14.97
N ALA A 188 2.38 16.47 -14.68
CA ALA A 188 3.53 17.32 -14.32
C ALA A 188 4.17 17.99 -15.55
N PHE A 189 3.95 17.42 -16.75
CA PHE A 189 4.55 17.88 -17.99
C PHE A 189 3.48 18.18 -19.05
N SER A 190 3.75 19.16 -19.88
CA SER A 190 2.91 19.52 -21.03
C SER A 190 3.27 18.67 -22.25
N VAL A 191 2.30 18.49 -23.15
CA VAL A 191 2.55 17.93 -24.48
C VAL A 191 3.62 18.77 -25.19
N GLY A 192 4.58 18.10 -25.83
CA GLY A 192 5.78 18.68 -26.44
C GLY A 192 7.00 18.78 -25.50
N ALA A 193 6.86 18.46 -24.21
CA ALA A 193 8.01 18.40 -23.31
C ALA A 193 8.86 17.16 -23.57
N VAL A 194 10.17 17.27 -23.36
CA VAL A 194 11.09 16.11 -23.33
C VAL A 194 10.97 15.45 -21.97
N ILE A 195 10.67 14.16 -21.96
CA ILE A 195 10.59 13.34 -20.75
C ILE A 195 11.54 12.15 -20.86
N GLY A 196 11.93 11.57 -19.72
CA GLY A 196 12.78 10.39 -19.62
C GLY A 196 12.84 9.84 -18.20
N PRO A 197 13.66 8.81 -17.94
CA PRO A 197 13.80 8.19 -16.62
C PRO A 197 14.17 9.18 -15.50
N ASP A 198 14.93 10.22 -15.84
CA ASP A 198 15.41 11.23 -14.91
C ASP A 198 14.46 12.43 -14.74
N SER A 199 13.37 12.49 -15.51
CA SER A 199 12.40 13.61 -15.44
C SER A 199 11.51 13.54 -14.20
N GLY A 200 11.46 12.41 -13.50
CA GLY A 200 10.60 12.20 -12.33
C GLY A 200 9.19 11.72 -12.69
N THR A 201 8.23 12.05 -11.84
CA THR A 201 6.85 11.53 -11.92
C THR A 201 5.99 12.37 -12.88
N LEU A 202 5.41 11.70 -13.89
CA LEU A 202 4.54 12.32 -14.90
C LEU A 202 3.14 12.59 -14.36
N ALA A 203 2.55 11.59 -13.69
CA ALA A 203 1.28 11.68 -13.00
C ALA A 203 1.20 10.56 -11.95
N THR A 204 0.29 10.67 -10.99
CA THR A 204 0.05 9.67 -9.95
C THR A 204 -1.36 9.12 -10.10
N ILE A 205 -1.50 7.79 -10.06
CA ILE A 205 -2.80 7.13 -9.98
C ILE A 205 -2.99 6.65 -8.55
N VAL A 206 -4.16 6.94 -8.00
CA VAL A 206 -4.56 6.53 -6.66
C VAL A 206 -5.83 5.69 -6.77
N SER A 207 -5.82 4.47 -6.23
CA SER A 207 -7.01 3.63 -6.19
C SER A 207 -8.07 4.25 -5.29
N GLU A 208 -9.32 4.28 -5.75
CA GLU A 208 -10.48 4.77 -4.97
C GLU A 208 -11.26 3.64 -4.31
N ASP A 209 -11.18 2.43 -4.85
CA ASP A 209 -11.94 1.26 -4.41
C ASP A 209 -11.07 0.01 -4.60
N PRO A 210 -10.70 -0.72 -3.52
CA PRO A 210 -11.05 -0.47 -2.12
C PRO A 210 -10.29 0.69 -1.47
N ILE A 211 -10.77 1.16 -0.31
CA ILE A 211 -10.11 2.16 0.55
C ILE A 211 -9.82 1.58 1.93
N TYR A 212 -8.66 1.90 2.50
CA TYR A 212 -8.32 1.57 3.89
C TYR A 212 -8.66 2.70 4.83
N VAL A 213 -8.95 2.35 6.09
CA VAL A 213 -9.09 3.31 7.18
C VAL A 213 -8.10 2.92 8.26
N SER A 214 -7.01 3.68 8.38
CA SER A 214 -6.02 3.51 9.45
C SER A 214 -6.52 4.23 10.70
N PHE A 215 -6.47 3.57 11.86
CA PHE A 215 -6.88 4.19 13.13
C PHE A 215 -6.00 3.70 14.28
N PRO A 216 -5.49 4.60 15.13
CA PRO A 216 -4.56 4.21 16.18
C PRO A 216 -5.29 3.51 17.33
N VAL A 217 -4.82 2.34 17.73
CA VAL A 217 -5.32 1.58 18.87
C VAL A 217 -4.21 1.40 19.90
N SER A 218 -4.43 1.87 21.12
CA SER A 218 -3.46 1.69 22.22
C SER A 218 -3.23 0.21 22.53
N GLN A 219 -1.99 -0.18 22.82
CA GLN A 219 -1.64 -1.56 23.16
C GLN A 219 -2.40 -2.11 24.37
N ALA A 220 -2.71 -1.24 25.35
CA ALA A 220 -3.49 -1.60 26.52
C ALA A 220 -4.91 -2.09 26.16
N VAL A 221 -5.55 -1.43 25.17
CA VAL A 221 -6.88 -1.84 24.69
C VAL A 221 -6.79 -3.14 23.91
N LEU A 222 -5.80 -3.31 23.04
CA LEU A 222 -5.59 -4.57 22.31
C LEU A 222 -5.34 -5.75 23.25
N THR A 223 -4.58 -5.53 24.33
CA THR A 223 -4.31 -6.57 25.34
C THR A 223 -5.59 -6.96 26.08
N ARG A 224 -6.40 -5.97 26.50
CA ARG A 224 -7.71 -6.22 27.12
C ARG A 224 -8.65 -6.96 26.18
N MET A 225 -8.75 -6.51 24.93
CA MET A 225 -9.57 -7.17 23.91
C MET A 225 -9.13 -8.62 23.68
N ARG A 226 -7.82 -8.89 23.66
CA ARG A 226 -7.29 -10.26 23.53
C ARG A 226 -7.63 -11.14 24.74
N GLN A 227 -7.55 -10.59 25.95
CA GLN A 227 -7.93 -11.28 27.19
C GLN A 227 -9.45 -11.55 27.23
N ASP A 228 -10.26 -10.58 26.84
CA ASP A 228 -11.73 -10.69 26.80
C ASP A 228 -12.19 -11.66 25.70
N ALA A 229 -11.53 -11.67 24.54
CA ALA A 229 -11.83 -12.59 23.43
C ALA A 229 -11.48 -14.05 23.77
N GLN A 230 -10.38 -14.29 24.50
CA GLN A 230 -10.03 -15.61 25.05
C GLN A 230 -11.06 -16.10 26.07
N ALA A 231 -11.70 -15.20 26.82
CA ALA A 231 -12.75 -15.52 27.77
C ALA A 231 -14.13 -15.78 27.10
N ARG A 232 -14.35 -15.29 25.88
CA ARG A 232 -15.66 -15.30 25.19
C ARG A 232 -15.74 -16.15 23.92
N GLY A 233 -14.67 -16.83 23.52
CA GLY A 233 -14.72 -17.85 22.46
C GLY A 233 -14.27 -17.43 21.06
N GLY A 234 -13.56 -16.31 20.90
CA GLY A 234 -12.86 -15.96 19.65
C GLY A 234 -13.03 -14.50 19.18
N PRO A 235 -12.14 -14.02 18.30
CA PRO A 235 -12.16 -12.64 17.78
C PRO A 235 -13.11 -12.40 16.58
N GLU A 236 -14.01 -13.33 16.25
CA GLU A 236 -14.70 -13.35 14.95
C GLU A 236 -15.86 -12.36 14.74
N ASP A 237 -16.24 -11.56 15.74
CA ASP A 237 -17.48 -10.76 15.68
C ASP A 237 -17.27 -9.23 15.80
N VAL A 238 -16.05 -8.73 15.54
CA VAL A 238 -15.76 -7.29 15.57
C VAL A 238 -16.23 -6.63 14.26
N VAL A 239 -17.48 -6.17 14.23
CA VAL A 239 -18.03 -5.40 13.12
C VAL A 239 -17.52 -3.96 13.19
N VAL A 240 -16.72 -3.56 12.20
CA VAL A 240 -16.26 -2.16 12.07
C VAL A 240 -17.26 -1.39 11.22
N ARG A 241 -17.74 -0.26 11.75
CA ARG A 241 -18.56 0.69 11.01
C ARG A 241 -17.80 2.00 10.91
N ALA A 242 -17.78 2.58 9.71
CA ALA A 242 -17.27 3.92 9.50
C ALA A 242 -18.41 4.93 9.66
N GLU A 243 -18.12 6.04 10.32
CA GLU A 243 -18.98 7.22 10.40
C GLU A 243 -18.30 8.30 9.57
N LEU A 244 -19.00 8.86 8.58
CA LEU A 244 -18.48 9.93 7.73
C LEU A 244 -18.32 11.21 8.55
N PRO A 245 -17.47 12.17 8.11
CA PRO A 245 -17.33 13.46 8.79
C PRO A 245 -18.64 14.26 8.90
N THR A 246 -19.65 13.93 8.09
CA THR A 246 -21.00 14.49 8.14
C THR A 246 -21.85 13.95 9.29
N GLY A 247 -21.38 12.91 10.01
CA GLY A 247 -22.12 12.20 11.05
C GLY A 247 -22.99 11.05 10.53
N GLU A 248 -23.01 10.82 9.22
CA GLU A 248 -23.75 9.71 8.61
C GLU A 248 -22.96 8.41 8.69
N ALA A 249 -23.66 7.29 8.96
CA ALA A 249 -23.05 5.98 8.90
C ALA A 249 -22.74 5.59 7.45
N TYR A 250 -21.53 5.10 7.19
CA TYR A 250 -21.16 4.54 5.89
C TYR A 250 -21.97 3.25 5.64
N ALA A 251 -22.53 3.12 4.44
CA ALA A 251 -23.51 2.08 4.13
C ALA A 251 -22.93 0.66 4.18
N HIS A 252 -21.64 0.50 3.90
CA HIS A 252 -21.00 -0.80 3.84
C HIS A 252 -20.22 -1.10 5.13
N PRO A 253 -20.42 -2.27 5.76
CA PRO A 253 -19.61 -2.68 6.90
C PRO A 253 -18.16 -2.90 6.44
N GLY A 254 -17.22 -2.48 7.29
CA GLY A 254 -15.80 -2.71 7.07
C GLY A 254 -15.33 -3.98 7.79
N THR A 255 -14.28 -4.59 7.25
CA THR A 255 -13.55 -5.68 7.89
C THR A 255 -12.18 -5.19 8.33
N ILE A 256 -11.68 -5.68 9.47
CA ILE A 256 -10.29 -5.42 9.87
C ILE A 256 -9.38 -6.17 8.92
N ALA A 257 -8.58 -5.45 8.13
CA ALA A 257 -7.64 -6.05 7.18
C ALA A 257 -6.44 -6.66 7.92
N PHE A 258 -5.73 -5.85 8.70
CA PHE A 258 -4.62 -6.29 9.55
C PHE A 258 -4.38 -5.27 10.68
N ALA A 259 -3.68 -5.70 11.73
CA ALA A 259 -3.12 -4.80 12.73
C ALA A 259 -1.62 -4.63 12.43
N GLU A 260 -1.12 -3.39 12.44
CA GLU A 260 0.31 -3.14 12.28
C GLU A 260 1.11 -3.81 13.39
N VAL A 261 2.33 -4.25 13.05
CA VAL A 261 3.24 -4.89 14.01
C VAL A 261 4.18 -3.86 14.65
N GLU A 262 4.35 -2.70 14.02
CA GLU A 262 5.23 -1.63 14.48
C GLU A 262 4.46 -0.65 15.40
N VAL A 263 5.04 -0.36 16.56
CA VAL A 263 4.46 0.57 17.54
C VAL A 263 5.01 1.95 17.30
N GLN A 264 4.13 2.96 17.19
CA GLN A 264 4.56 4.35 17.06
C GLN A 264 5.23 4.84 18.36
N PRO A 265 6.55 5.17 18.35
CA PRO A 265 7.25 5.66 19.53
C PRO A 265 6.74 7.05 19.91
N GLY A 266 6.00 7.15 21.01
CA GLY A 266 5.47 8.40 21.54
C GLY A 266 4.00 8.35 21.95
N THR A 267 3.20 7.51 21.28
CA THR A 267 1.77 7.33 21.58
C THR A 267 1.42 5.92 22.08
N ASP A 268 2.34 4.94 21.92
CA ASP A 268 2.13 3.54 22.31
C ASP A 268 0.87 2.92 21.66
N THR A 269 0.65 3.30 20.40
CA THR A 269 -0.45 2.87 19.54
C THR A 269 0.10 2.06 18.36
N LEU A 270 -0.66 1.03 17.98
CA LEU A 270 -0.59 0.39 16.66
C LEU A 270 -1.59 1.07 15.71
#